data_AF-A0A8S3JCG6-F1
#
_entry.id   AF-A0A8S3JCG6-F1
#
_cell.length_a   1.000
_cell.length_b   1.000
_cell.length_c   1.000
_cell.angle_alpha   90.00
_cell.angle_beta   90.00
_cell.angle_gamma   90.00
#
_symmetry.space_group_name_H-M   'P 1'
#
loop_
_entity.id
_entity.type
_entity.pdbx_description
1 polymer ?
#
loop_
_entity_poly.entity_id
_entity_poly.type
_entity_poly.pdbx_seq_one_letter_code
_entity_poly.pdbx_strand_id
1 'polypeptide(L)' 'YLQNLVQKFNAKLGGVNGVVSIARALTSSSTKDDVFMFFGADVTHTTCSRDKPSIAAVIGSVDTT' A
#
# COMPACT_ATOMS: atom_id res chain seq x y z
N TYR A 1 22.61 -4.86 1.88
CA TYR A 1 22.42 -3.63 2.67
C TYR A 1 22.01 -2.44 1.79
N LEU A 2 22.85 -2.02 0.84
CA LEU A 2 22.53 -0.87 -0.05
C LEU A 2 21.25 -1.06 -0.89
N GLN A 3 20.97 -2.29 -1.33
CA GLN A 3 19.77 -2.59 -2.13
C GLN A 3 18.46 -2.17 -1.44
N ASN A 4 18.27 -2.51 -0.16
CA ASN A 4 17.05 -2.15 0.58
C ASN A 4 16.93 -0.62 0.76
N LEU A 5 18.05 0.07 0.90
CA LEU A 5 18.07 1.53 1.01
C LEU A 5 17.66 2.17 -0.32
N VAL A 6 18.20 1.68 -1.44
CA VAL A 6 17.86 2.17 -2.79
C VAL A 6 16.39 1.90 -3.12
N GLN A 7 15.83 0.76 -2.70
CA GLN A 7 14.40 0.48 -2.87
C GLN A 7 13.51 1.51 -2.16
N LYS A 8 13.91 1.98 -0.97
CA LYS A 8 13.18 3.04 -0.25
C LYS A 8 13.30 4.40 -0.94
N PHE A 9 14.46 4.71 -1.52
CA PHE A 9 14.63 5.92 -2.33
C PHE A 9 13.80 5.88 -3.60
N ASN A 10 13.85 4.77 -4.34
CA ASN A 10 13.07 4.57 -5.56
C ASN A 10 11.57 4.79 -5.29
N ALA A 11 11.01 4.20 -4.23
CA ALA A 11 9.61 4.39 -3.85
C ALA A 11 9.26 5.85 -3.49
N LYS A 12 10.17 6.60 -2.86
CA LYS A 12 9.95 8.02 -2.51
C LYS A 12 10.06 8.95 -3.71
N LEU A 13 10.80 8.55 -4.75
CA LEU A 13 10.93 9.27 -6.01
C LEU A 13 9.86 8.87 -7.04
N GLY A 14 8.87 8.05 -6.64
CA GLY A 14 7.76 7.61 -7.50
C GLY A 14 8.08 6.41 -8.39
N GLY A 15 9.20 5.73 -8.18
CA GLY A 15 9.55 4.52 -8.91
C GLY A 15 8.87 3.26 -8.37
N VAL A 16 8.74 2.24 -9.23
CA VAL A 16 8.15 0.93 -8.92
C VAL A 16 9.25 -0.10 -8.72
N ASN A 17 9.32 -0.74 -7.55
CA ASN A 17 10.36 -1.73 -7.23
C ASN A 17 10.06 -3.13 -7.78
N GLY A 18 8.78 -3.43 -8.02
CA GLY A 18 8.31 -4.71 -8.53
C GLY A 18 6.78 -4.70 -8.65
N VAL A 19 6.26 -5.53 -9.55
CA VAL A 19 4.83 -5.65 -9.85
C VAL A 19 4.41 -7.11 -9.69
N VAL A 20 3.21 -7.35 -9.19
CA VAL A 20 2.66 -8.69 -9.01
C VAL A 20 1.47 -8.87 -9.95
N SER A 21 1.44 -10.01 -10.66
CA SER A 21 0.28 -10.34 -11.49
C SER A 21 -0.92 -10.71 -10.61
N ILE A 22 -1.89 -9.80 -10.55
CA ILE A 22 -3.18 -10.02 -9.86
C ILE A 22 -4.15 -10.90 -10.66
N ALA A 23 -3.86 -11.18 -11.93
CA ALA A 23 -4.69 -12.04 -12.80
C ALA A 23 -4.89 -13.46 -12.23
N ARG A 24 -3.97 -13.93 -11.38
CA ARG A 24 -4.09 -15.23 -10.71
C ARG A 24 -4.92 -15.17 -9.41
N ALA A 25 -5.03 -13.99 -8.80
CA ALA A 25 -5.76 -13.78 -7.55
C ALA A 25 -7.24 -13.40 -7.78
N LEU A 26 -7.53 -12.72 -8.89
CA LEU A 26 -8.89 -12.34 -9.30
C LEU A 26 -9.39 -13.37 -10.34
N THR A 27 -9.90 -14.51 -9.88
CA THR A 27 -10.28 -15.68 -10.69
C THR A 27 -11.59 -15.53 -11.50
N SER A 28 -12.28 -14.38 -11.44
CA SER A 28 -13.53 -14.18 -12.17
C SER A 28 -13.27 -13.76 -13.62
N SER A 29 -13.96 -14.41 -14.57
CA SER A 29 -13.90 -14.07 -16.00
C SER A 29 -14.56 -12.72 -16.34
N SER A 30 -15.31 -12.14 -15.40
CA SER A 30 -15.97 -10.83 -15.55
C SER A 30 -15.06 -9.64 -15.20
N THR A 31 -13.89 -9.92 -14.61
CA THR A 31 -13.01 -8.90 -13.99
C THR A 31 -12.07 -8.19 -14.96
N LYS A 32 -12.14 -8.46 -16.27
CA LYS A 32 -11.17 -7.94 -17.25
C LYS A 32 -11.29 -6.42 -17.49
N ASP A 33 -12.47 -5.86 -17.22
CA ASP A 33 -12.76 -4.43 -17.41
C ASP A 33 -13.03 -3.69 -16.08
N ASP A 34 -12.97 -4.40 -14.94
CA ASP A 34 -13.22 -3.81 -13.63
C ASP A 34 -11.97 -3.14 -13.06
N VAL A 35 -12.13 -1.91 -12.56
CA VAL A 35 -11.08 -1.15 -11.89
C VAL A 35 -11.24 -1.29 -10.38
N PHE A 36 -10.23 -1.86 -9.71
CA PHE A 36 -10.20 -2.00 -8.25
C PHE A 36 -9.28 -0.97 -7.62
N MET A 37 -9.70 -0.45 -6.47
CA MET A 37 -8.85 0.35 -5.58
C MET A 37 -8.70 -0.38 -4.25
N PHE A 38 -7.46 -0.55 -3.80
CA PHE A 38 -7.14 -1.21 -2.55
C PHE A 38 -6.91 -0.17 -1.46
N PHE A 39 -7.58 -0.33 -0.32
CA PHE A 39 -7.37 0.52 0.86
C PHE A 39 -6.76 -0.25 2.01
N GLY A 40 -5.82 0.38 2.72
CA GLY A 40 -5.29 -0.08 4.00
C GLY A 40 -5.58 0.97 5.07
N ALA A 41 -6.05 0.55 6.25
CA ALA A 41 -6.37 1.42 7.36
C ALA A 41 -5.78 0.87 8.66
N ASP A 42 -5.24 1.76 9.50
CA ASP A 42 -4.71 1.42 10.83
C ASP A 42 -4.96 2.54 11.84
N VAL A 43 -5.02 2.18 13.13
CA VAL A 43 -5.07 3.11 14.25
C VAL A 43 -3.98 2.76 15.25
N THR A 44 -3.06 3.70 15.46
CA THR A 44 -2.00 3.57 16.46
C THR A 44 -2.35 4.33 17.73
N HIS A 45 -2.33 3.63 18.87
CA HIS A 45 -2.46 4.21 20.21
C HIS A 45 -1.08 4.50 20.81
N THR A 46 -0.90 5.67 21.44
CA THR A 46 0.40 6.01 22.05
C THR A 46 0.56 5.33 23.41
N THR A 47 1.76 4.81 23.71
CA THR A 47 2.07 4.14 24.98
C THR A 47 2.56 5.09 26.07
N CYS A 48 2.91 6.33 25.71
CA CYS A 48 3.68 7.24 26.56
C CYS A 48 2.81 8.24 27.36
N SER A 49 1.51 8.39 27.04
CA SER A 49 0.57 9.21 27.82
C SER A 49 -0.87 8.83 27.49
N ARG A 50 -1.73 8.67 28.51
CA ARG A 50 -3.14 8.29 28.34
C ARG A 50 -4.00 9.34 27.63
N ASP A 51 -3.60 10.61 27.68
CA ASP A 51 -4.39 11.72 27.16
C ASP A 51 -4.02 12.11 25.72
N LYS A 52 -3.06 11.40 25.11
CA LYS A 52 -2.71 11.63 23.72
C LYS A 52 -3.73 10.98 22.79
N PRO A 53 -4.20 11.70 21.74
CA PRO A 53 -5.12 11.14 20.78
C PRO A 53 -4.45 9.99 20.02
N SER A 54 -5.29 9.09 19.52
CA SER A 54 -4.85 8.01 18.64
C SER A 54 -4.64 8.55 17.24
N ILE A 55 -3.74 7.93 16.47
CA ILE A 55 -3.43 8.32 15.09
C ILE A 55 -4.08 7.31 14.16
N ALA A 56 -5.05 7.74 13.37
CA ALA A 56 -5.64 6.95 12.30
C ALA A 56 -5.00 7.31 10.96
N ALA A 57 -4.66 6.30 10.15
CA ALA A 57 -4.12 6.49 8.81
C ALA A 57 -4.84 5.59 7.80
N VAL A 58 -5.08 6.11 6.61
CA VAL A 58 -5.64 5.39 5.47
C VAL A 58 -4.75 5.62 4.25
N ILE A 59 -4.45 4.55 3.52
CA ILE A 59 -3.75 4.59 2.22
C ILE A 59 -4.62 3.95 1.15
N GLY A 60 -4.44 4.38 -0.10
CA GLY A 60 -5.11 3.83 -1.27
C GLY A 60 -4.13 3.55 -2.40
N SER A 61 -4.38 2.51 -3.19
CA SER A 61 -3.69 2.30 -4.47
C SER A 61 -4.07 3.41 -5.45
N VAL A 62 -3.12 3.87 -6.26
CA VAL A 62 -3.32 5.01 -7.17
C VAL A 62 -3.15 4.64 -8.65
N ASP A 63 -2.72 3.41 -8.91
CA ASP A 63 -2.46 2.87 -10.23
C ASP A 63 -3.06 1.47 -10.38
N THR A 64 -3.08 1.00 -11.62
CA THR A 64 -3.62 -0.30 -12.02
C THR A 64 -2.53 -1.37 -12.16
N THR A 65 -1.28 -1.03 -11.83
CA THR A 65 -0.10 -1.84 -12.08
C THR A 65 0.23 -2.81 -10.95
#